data_AF-A0A8J3G1G0-F1
#
_entry.id   AF-A0A8J3G1G0-F1
#
_cell.length_a   1.000
_cell.length_b   1.000
_cell.length_c   1.000
_cell.angle_alpha   90.00
_cell.angle_beta   90.00
_cell.angle_gamma   90.00
#
_symmetry.space_group_name_H-M   'P 1'
#
loop_
_entity.id
_entity.type
_entity.pdbx_description
1 polymer ?
#
loop_
_entity_poly.entity_id
_entity_poly.type
_entity_poly.pdbx_seq_one_letter_code
_entity_poly.pdbx_strand_id
1 'polypeptide(L)'
;MFVGAAQSAPDAALFGQLPQAHDAAIAPDGEQIAILQNHQGTYFINFIDLTGSRSKLGELRVVGLGDQVKPDYVKWIDNHRVIVSVRQTQMYRDIPIQTGFLHLIDSNTLEANIVVKPPKKTMRQFNNRVLDWLEDDPDHIIMQFASDRDE
;
A
#
# COMPACT_ATOMS: atom_id res chain seq x y z
N MET A 1 36.88 -35.14 -17.88
CA MET A 1 37.46 -34.08 -17.01
C MET A 1 36.50 -32.89 -17.11
N PHE A 2 35.69 -32.62 -16.08
CA PHE A 2 34.74 -31.50 -16.09
C PHE A 2 35.38 -30.34 -15.34
N VAL A 3 35.63 -29.24 -16.04
CA VAL A 3 36.08 -27.98 -15.44
C VAL A 3 34.80 -27.23 -15.05
N GLY A 4 34.51 -27.16 -13.75
CA GLY A 4 33.43 -26.32 -13.24
C GLY A 4 33.81 -24.85 -13.39
N ALA A 5 33.01 -24.07 -14.09
CA ALA A 5 33.20 -22.63 -14.17
C ALA A 5 32.95 -22.02 -12.78
N ALA A 6 33.92 -21.26 -12.27
CA ALA A 6 33.74 -20.46 -11.08
C ALA A 6 32.70 -19.37 -11.36
N GLN A 7 31.56 -19.42 -10.67
CA GLN A 7 30.52 -18.41 -10.78
C GLN A 7 31.01 -17.14 -10.07
N SER A 8 31.05 -16.02 -10.80
CA SER A 8 31.41 -14.72 -10.23
C SER A 8 30.43 -14.33 -9.12
N ALA A 9 30.93 -13.66 -8.08
CA ALA A 9 30.07 -13.12 -7.02
C ALA A 9 29.01 -12.18 -7.63
N PRO A 10 27.77 -12.18 -7.09
CA PRO A 10 26.74 -11.24 -7.53
C PRO A 10 27.19 -9.79 -7.35
N ASP A 11 26.73 -8.90 -8.24
CA ASP A 11 26.99 -7.46 -8.12
C ASP A 11 26.44 -6.92 -6.78
N ALA A 12 27.27 -6.19 -6.05
CA ALA A 12 26.91 -5.54 -4.80
C ALA A 12 25.69 -4.60 -4.95
N ALA A 13 25.52 -4.00 -6.13
CA ALA A 13 24.39 -3.13 -6.45
C ALA A 13 23.03 -3.85 -6.33
N LEU A 14 22.98 -5.18 -6.53
CA LEU A 14 21.75 -5.97 -6.40
C LEU A 14 21.23 -6.00 -4.95
N PHE A 15 22.11 -5.89 -3.96
CA PHE A 15 21.74 -5.91 -2.54
C PHE A 15 21.27 -4.55 -2.01
N GLY A 16 21.49 -3.46 -2.77
CA GLY A 16 21.04 -2.11 -2.41
C GLY A 16 19.69 -1.72 -3.02
N GLN A 17 19.10 -2.58 -3.85
CA GLN A 17 17.81 -2.29 -4.50
C GLN A 17 16.66 -2.48 -3.53
N LEU A 18 15.65 -1.61 -3.63
CA LEU A 18 14.38 -1.81 -2.93
C LEU A 18 13.66 -3.04 -3.49
N PRO A 19 12.93 -3.79 -2.66
CA PRO A 19 12.15 -4.92 -3.13
C PRO A 19 11.11 -4.46 -4.15
N GLN A 20 11.02 -5.16 -5.28
CA GLN A 20 10.05 -4.83 -6.33
C GLN A 20 8.59 -5.06 -5.90
N ALA A 21 8.35 -6.00 -4.99
CA ALA A 21 7.06 -6.22 -4.36
C ALA A 21 7.21 -6.00 -2.85
N HIS A 22 6.38 -5.12 -2.29
CA HIS A 22 6.39 -4.78 -0.87
C HIS A 22 5.40 -5.63 -0.08
N ASP A 23 4.20 -5.83 -0.63
CA ASP A 23 3.13 -6.62 -0.03
C ASP A 23 2.11 -7.03 -1.10
N ALA A 24 1.30 -8.05 -0.84
CA ALA A 24 0.26 -8.51 -1.75
C ALA A 24 -0.92 -9.16 -1.01
N ALA A 25 -2.13 -8.99 -1.54
CA ALA A 25 -3.32 -9.60 -1.00
C ALA A 25 -4.23 -10.14 -2.13
N ILE A 26 -4.92 -11.25 -1.84
CA ILE A 26 -5.89 -11.87 -2.73
C ILE A 26 -7.30 -11.41 -2.34
N ALA A 27 -8.15 -11.11 -3.31
CA ALA A 27 -9.55 -10.75 -3.08
C ALA A 27 -10.31 -11.92 -2.42
N PRO A 28 -11.38 -11.67 -1.65
CA PRO A 28 -12.13 -12.73 -0.96
C PRO A 28 -12.69 -13.81 -1.90
N ASP A 29 -13.09 -13.43 -3.12
CA ASP A 29 -13.54 -14.35 -4.17
C ASP A 29 -12.41 -15.10 -4.90
N GLY A 30 -11.16 -14.72 -4.67
CA GLY A 30 -9.99 -15.31 -5.32
C GLY A 30 -9.80 -14.90 -6.78
N GLU A 31 -10.55 -13.95 -7.32
CA GLU A 31 -10.49 -13.59 -8.74
C GLU A 31 -9.45 -12.51 -9.04
N GLN A 32 -8.98 -11.79 -8.02
CA GLN A 32 -8.02 -10.69 -8.16
C GLN A 32 -6.90 -10.77 -7.14
N ILE A 33 -5.72 -10.30 -7.55
CA ILE A 33 -4.57 -10.05 -6.66
C ILE A 33 -4.23 -8.56 -6.72
N ALA A 34 -4.09 -7.94 -5.56
CA ALA A 34 -3.54 -6.60 -5.40
C ALA A 34 -2.10 -6.70 -4.93
N ILE A 35 -1.16 -6.09 -5.66
CA ILE A 35 0.28 -6.14 -5.35
C ILE A 35 0.79 -4.71 -5.17
N LEU A 36 1.37 -4.41 -4.01
CA LEU A 36 2.13 -3.20 -3.78
C LEU A 36 3.52 -3.38 -4.35
N GLN A 37 3.86 -2.57 -5.35
CA GLN A 37 5.10 -2.68 -6.09
C GLN A 37 5.93 -1.40 -6.01
N ASN A 38 7.25 -1.56 -6.14
CA ASN A 38 8.20 -0.47 -6.29
C ASN A 38 8.82 -0.51 -7.68
N HIS A 39 8.87 0.65 -8.35
CA HIS A 39 9.71 0.85 -9.52
C HIS A 39 10.55 2.10 -9.31
N GLN A 40 11.86 1.92 -9.18
CA GLN A 40 12.84 3.01 -9.01
C GLN A 40 12.51 3.98 -7.87
N GLY A 41 11.96 3.48 -6.76
CA GLY A 41 11.60 4.31 -5.60
C GLY A 41 10.15 4.80 -5.60
N THR A 42 9.43 4.70 -6.72
CA THR A 42 8.01 5.05 -6.80
C THR A 42 7.15 3.83 -6.51
N TYR A 43 6.19 3.98 -5.61
CA TYR A 43 5.26 2.90 -5.26
C TYR A 43 3.92 3.03 -5.98
N PHE A 44 3.38 1.90 -6.38
CA PHE A 44 2.06 1.77 -6.99
C PHE A 44 1.42 0.46 -6.54
N ILE A 45 0.10 0.40 -6.59
CA ILE A 45 -0.65 -0.83 -6.45
C ILE A 45 -1.05 -1.32 -7.84
N ASN A 46 -0.84 -2.61 -8.12
CA ASN A 46 -1.23 -3.26 -9.36
C ASN A 46 -2.32 -4.29 -9.08
N PHE A 47 -3.38 -4.30 -9.88
CA PHE A 47 -4.48 -5.24 -9.80
C PHE A 47 -4.38 -6.26 -10.93
N ILE A 48 -4.12 -7.51 -10.58
CA ILE A 48 -4.08 -8.63 -11.52
C ILE A 48 -5.42 -9.35 -11.46
N ASP A 49 -6.10 -9.41 -12.60
CA ASP A 49 -7.30 -10.22 -12.78
C ASP A 49 -6.90 -11.64 -13.24
N LEU A 50 -7.29 -12.63 -12.45
CA LEU A 50 -6.97 -14.04 -12.69
C LEU A 50 -7.98 -14.72 -13.63
N THR A 51 -9.12 -14.08 -13.88
CA THR A 51 -10.20 -14.60 -14.73
C THR A 51 -10.16 -14.06 -16.16
N GLY A 52 -9.53 -12.89 -16.35
CA GLY A 52 -9.55 -12.16 -17.63
C GLY A 52 -10.89 -11.47 -17.95
N SER A 53 -11.79 -11.34 -16.96
CA SER A 53 -13.12 -10.74 -17.11
C SER A 53 -13.12 -9.20 -16.96
N ARG A 54 -12.16 -8.65 -16.20
CA ARG A 54 -12.08 -7.23 -15.81
C ARG A 54 -10.99 -6.46 -16.54
N SER A 55 -10.02 -7.16 -17.12
CA SER A 55 -8.95 -6.55 -17.91
C SER A 55 -8.63 -7.38 -19.13
N LYS A 56 -8.28 -6.74 -20.24
CA LYS A 56 -7.66 -7.46 -21.35
C LYS A 56 -6.30 -7.97 -20.88
N LEU A 57 -5.95 -9.20 -21.26
CA LEU A 57 -4.65 -9.78 -20.96
C LEU A 57 -3.53 -8.82 -21.41
N GLY A 58 -2.73 -8.31 -20.46
CA GLY A 58 -1.64 -7.35 -20.70
C GLY A 58 -1.97 -5.88 -20.44
N GLU A 59 -3.22 -5.53 -20.08
CA GLU A 59 -3.56 -4.18 -19.63
C GLU A 59 -3.10 -3.99 -18.17
N LEU A 60 -2.19 -3.04 -17.95
CA LEU A 60 -1.67 -2.74 -16.63
C LEU A 60 -2.70 -1.90 -15.86
N ARG A 61 -3.22 -2.43 -14.75
CA ARG A 61 -4.23 -1.77 -13.93
C ARG A 61 -3.60 -1.30 -12.63
N VAL A 62 -3.04 -0.10 -12.68
CA VAL A 62 -2.22 0.46 -11.60
C VAL A 62 -2.74 1.77 -11.06
N VAL A 63 -2.57 1.98 -9.76
CA VAL A 63 -2.77 3.27 -9.10
C VAL A 63 -1.46 3.67 -8.43
N GLY A 64 -0.92 4.83 -8.80
CA GLY A 64 0.26 5.39 -8.14
C GLY A 64 -0.07 5.86 -6.73
N LEU A 65 0.81 5.60 -5.76
CA LEU A 65 0.60 6.03 -4.37
C LEU A 65 1.07 7.48 -4.11
N GLY A 66 1.75 8.09 -5.08
CA GLY A 66 2.31 9.44 -4.99
C GLY A 66 3.79 9.47 -4.60
N ASP A 67 4.35 10.67 -4.64
CA ASP A 67 5.77 10.90 -4.36
C ASP A 67 6.06 10.88 -2.85
N GLN A 68 7.26 10.41 -2.47
CA GLN A 68 7.71 10.35 -1.06
C GLN A 68 6.77 9.54 -0.14
N VAL A 69 5.99 8.63 -0.72
CA VAL A 69 5.11 7.71 -0.02
C VAL A 69 5.80 6.36 0.12
N LYS A 70 5.64 5.73 1.30
CA LYS A 70 6.03 4.35 1.57
C LYS A 70 4.79 3.57 1.97
N PRO A 71 4.41 2.51 1.24
CA PRO A 71 3.32 1.65 1.68
C PRO A 71 3.73 0.86 2.92
N ASP A 72 2.74 0.53 3.75
CA ASP A 72 2.91 -0.41 4.86
C ASP A 72 2.31 -1.77 4.49
N TYR A 73 1.04 -1.79 4.08
CA TYR A 73 0.31 -3.01 3.73
C TYR A 73 -0.84 -2.73 2.76
N VAL A 74 -1.33 -3.80 2.12
CA VAL A 74 -2.58 -3.84 1.36
C VAL A 74 -3.54 -4.87 1.94
N LYS A 75 -4.84 -4.52 2.03
CA LYS A 75 -5.89 -5.44 2.47
C LYS A 75 -7.15 -5.25 1.62
N TRP A 76 -7.74 -6.34 1.16
CA TRP A 76 -9.08 -6.31 0.57
C TRP A 76 -10.15 -6.12 1.65
N ILE A 77 -11.09 -5.22 1.39
CA ILE A 77 -12.28 -5.05 2.24
C ILE A 77 -13.52 -5.72 1.63
N ASP A 78 -13.53 -5.91 0.31
CA ASP A 78 -14.48 -6.72 -0.44
C ASP A 78 -13.82 -7.18 -1.76
N ASN A 79 -14.61 -7.60 -2.76
CA ASN A 79 -14.09 -8.11 -4.04
C ASN A 79 -13.61 -7.02 -5.01
N HIS A 80 -13.84 -5.74 -4.70
CA HIS A 80 -13.57 -4.61 -5.60
C HIS A 80 -12.80 -3.48 -4.94
N ARG A 81 -12.61 -3.50 -3.62
CA ARG A 81 -12.00 -2.41 -2.89
C ARG A 81 -10.89 -2.92 -1.99
N VAL A 82 -9.79 -2.18 -2.01
CA VAL A 82 -8.65 -2.40 -1.14
C VAL A 82 -8.38 -1.17 -0.29
N ILE A 83 -7.90 -1.41 0.93
CA ILE A 83 -7.22 -0.40 1.72
C ILE A 83 -5.72 -0.58 1.58
N VAL A 84 -5.05 0.53 1.26
CA VAL A 84 -3.60 0.66 1.31
C VAL A 84 -3.24 1.58 2.46
N SER A 85 -2.48 1.06 3.43
CA SER A 85 -1.85 1.91 4.44
C SER A 85 -0.57 2.47 3.89
N VAL A 86 -0.38 3.77 4.05
CA VAL A 86 0.85 4.45 3.64
C VAL A 86 1.38 5.36 4.73
N ARG A 87 2.70 5.56 4.72
CA ARG A 87 3.40 6.63 5.45
C ARG A 87 4.07 7.57 4.46
N GLN A 88 4.08 8.85 4.79
CA GLN A 88 4.74 9.88 4.00
C GLN A 88 5.41 10.91 4.89
N THR A 89 6.39 11.62 4.35
CA THR A 89 7.01 12.75 5.04
C THR A 89 6.27 14.04 4.66
N GLN A 90 5.80 14.78 5.66
CA GLN A 90 5.19 16.09 5.47
C GLN A 90 5.97 17.16 6.25
N MET A 91 6.01 18.38 5.73
CA MET A 91 6.57 19.52 6.45
C MET A 91 5.50 20.15 7.33
N TYR A 92 5.77 20.25 8.63
CA TYR A 92 4.93 20.96 9.59
C TYR A 92 5.77 21.96 10.36
N ARG A 93 5.50 23.27 10.18
CA ARG A 93 6.31 24.37 10.76
C ARG A 93 7.82 24.18 10.50
N ASP A 94 8.16 23.89 9.24
CA ASP A 94 9.53 23.62 8.76
C ASP A 94 10.23 22.39 9.36
N ILE A 95 9.50 21.56 10.10
CA ILE A 95 9.98 20.30 10.65
C ILE A 95 9.43 19.15 9.80
N PRO A 96 10.29 18.27 9.25
CA PRO A 96 9.81 17.06 8.58
C PRO A 96 9.24 16.10 9.62
N ILE A 97 8.00 15.70 9.43
CA ILE A 97 7.31 14.72 10.26
C ILE A 97 6.77 13.58 9.40
N GLN A 98 6.76 12.38 9.95
CA GLN A 98 6.16 11.23 9.29
C GLN A 98 4.66 11.20 9.58
N THR A 99 3.81 11.26 8.56
CA THR A 99 2.36 11.07 8.70
C THR A 99 1.91 9.77 8.04
N GLY A 100 0.74 9.28 8.41
CA GLY A 100 0.18 8.05 7.85
C GLY A 100 -1.29 8.17 7.48
N PHE A 101 -1.70 7.51 6.40
CA PHE A 101 -3.06 7.56 5.84
C PHE A 101 -3.51 6.18 5.33
N LEU A 102 -4.82 5.91 5.41
CA LEU A 102 -5.46 4.81 4.70
C LEU A 102 -6.08 5.33 3.42
N HIS A 103 -5.69 4.75 2.30
CA HIS A 103 -6.30 4.98 1.00
C HIS A 103 -7.22 3.81 0.66
N LEU A 104 -8.49 4.10 0.43
CA LEU A 104 -9.43 3.18 -0.18
C LEU A 104 -9.31 3.31 -1.70
N ILE A 105 -9.06 2.21 -2.38
CA ILE A 105 -8.91 2.18 -3.83
C ILE A 105 -9.92 1.18 -4.40
N ASP A 106 -10.71 1.63 -5.36
CA ASP A 106 -11.62 0.77 -6.12
C ASP A 106 -10.85 0.14 -7.29
N SER A 107 -10.76 -1.19 -7.28
CA SER A 107 -10.05 -1.95 -8.28
C SER A 107 -10.75 -1.95 -9.62
N ASN A 108 -12.04 -1.60 -9.76
CA ASN A 108 -12.72 -1.51 -11.06
C ASN A 108 -12.54 -0.13 -11.69
N THR A 109 -12.68 0.95 -10.91
CA THR A 109 -12.61 2.33 -11.43
C THR A 109 -11.20 2.94 -11.35
N LEU A 110 -10.31 2.35 -10.54
CA LEU A 110 -9.00 2.89 -10.18
C LEU A 110 -9.05 4.23 -9.42
N GLU A 111 -10.22 4.58 -8.89
CA GLU A 111 -10.38 5.77 -8.06
C GLU A 111 -9.87 5.51 -6.63
N ALA A 112 -9.23 6.52 -6.05
CA ALA A 112 -8.66 6.46 -4.71
C ALA A 112 -9.20 7.58 -3.81
N ASN A 113 -9.54 7.24 -2.58
CA ASN A 113 -10.05 8.18 -1.57
C ASN A 113 -9.39 7.93 -0.21
N ILE A 114 -9.18 8.98 0.58
CA ILE A 114 -8.70 8.84 1.96
C ILE A 114 -9.87 8.41 2.85
N VAL A 115 -9.71 7.30 3.57
CA VAL A 115 -10.74 6.75 4.48
C VAL A 115 -10.96 7.68 5.67
N VAL A 116 -9.86 8.06 6.32
CA VAL A 116 -9.88 8.86 7.55
C VAL A 116 -9.23 10.21 7.29
N LYS A 117 -10.05 11.22 7.04
CA LYS A 117 -9.57 12.59 6.82
C LYS A 117 -9.01 13.17 8.13
N PRO A 118 -7.84 13.81 8.10
CA PRO A 118 -7.28 14.45 9.28
C PRO A 118 -8.20 15.60 9.75
N PRO A 119 -8.27 15.88 11.07
CA PRO A 119 -9.07 16.99 11.59
C PRO A 119 -8.53 18.33 11.06
N LYS A 120 -9.41 19.29 10.79
CA LYS A 120 -8.99 20.61 10.27
C LYS A 120 -8.21 21.46 11.27
N LYS A 121 -8.41 21.26 12.57
CA LYS A 121 -7.91 22.16 13.65
C LYS A 121 -6.82 21.56 14.52
N THR A 122 -6.58 20.25 14.42
CA THR A 122 -5.64 19.53 15.27
C THR A 122 -4.78 18.67 14.38
N MET A 123 -3.48 18.69 14.62
CA MET A 123 -2.57 17.86 13.86
C MET A 123 -2.71 16.42 14.33
N ARG A 124 -3.15 15.53 13.44
CA ARG A 124 -3.17 14.09 13.69
C ARG A 124 -2.19 13.41 12.75
N GLN A 125 -1.07 13.00 13.33
CA GLN A 125 0.07 12.47 12.59
C GLN A 125 -0.25 11.13 11.92
N PHE A 126 -0.82 10.18 12.66
CA PHE A 126 -1.12 8.84 12.17
C PHE A 126 -2.64 8.65 12.01
N ASN A 127 -3.08 8.50 10.76
CA ASN A 127 -4.47 8.23 10.36
C ASN A 127 -4.62 6.82 9.78
N ASN A 128 -3.67 5.92 10.08
CA ASN A 128 -3.54 4.59 9.50
C ASN A 128 -3.28 3.46 10.51
N ARG A 129 -3.46 3.71 11.81
CA ARG A 129 -3.30 2.68 12.84
C ARG A 129 -4.62 1.96 13.07
N VAL A 130 -4.83 0.87 12.33
CA VAL A 130 -5.94 -0.06 12.56
C VAL A 130 -5.51 -1.05 13.63
N LEU A 131 -6.30 -1.16 14.70
CA LEU A 131 -6.11 -2.14 15.78
C LEU A 131 -6.83 -3.45 15.45
N ASP A 132 -8.04 -3.34 14.91
CA ASP A 132 -8.87 -4.48 14.58
C ASP A 132 -9.74 -4.17 13.35
N TRP A 133 -9.89 -5.17 12.49
CA TRP A 133 -10.72 -5.13 11.30
C TRP A 133 -12.12 -5.70 11.51
N LEU A 134 -12.39 -6.28 12.70
CA LEU A 134 -13.70 -6.80 13.10
C LEU A 134 -14.31 -7.72 12.04
N GLU A 135 -13.76 -8.93 11.90
CA GLU A 135 -14.22 -9.89 10.86
C GLU A 135 -15.73 -10.18 10.91
N ASP A 136 -16.33 -10.10 12.11
CA ASP A 136 -17.78 -10.30 12.33
C ASP A 136 -18.63 -9.03 12.08
N ASP A 137 -18.02 -7.86 11.90
CA ASP A 137 -18.68 -6.57 11.63
C ASP A 137 -17.92 -5.77 10.55
N PRO A 138 -18.03 -6.18 9.26
CA PRO A 138 -17.19 -5.68 8.17
C PRO A 138 -17.40 -4.21 7.80
N ASP A 139 -18.46 -3.59 8.33
CA ASP A 139 -18.75 -2.17 8.11
C ASP A 139 -17.94 -1.25 9.06
N HIS A 140 -17.28 -1.83 10.07
CA HIS A 140 -16.59 -1.09 11.12
C HIS A 140 -15.14 -1.55 11.30
N ILE A 141 -14.28 -0.62 11.75
CA ILE A 141 -12.90 -0.90 12.12
C ILE A 141 -12.56 -0.20 13.44
N ILE A 142 -11.68 -0.78 14.23
CA ILE A 142 -11.13 -0.15 15.42
C ILE A 142 -9.81 0.52 15.06
N MET A 143 -9.69 1.80 15.35
CA MET A 143 -8.48 2.57 15.07
C MET A 143 -7.91 3.22 16.31
N GLN A 144 -6.58 3.31 16.37
CA GLN A 144 -5.86 4.08 17.39
C GLN A 144 -5.52 5.47 16.84
N PHE A 145 -5.75 6.49 17.66
CA PHE A 145 -5.28 7.84 17.40
C PHE A 145 -4.49 8.37 18.59
N ALA A 146 -3.41 9.10 18.31
CA ALA A 146 -2.79 9.95 19.31
C ALA A 146 -3.57 11.27 19.37
N SER A 147 -3.88 11.72 20.59
CA SER A 147 -4.49 13.01 20.87
C SER A 147 -3.57 13.74 21.84
N ASP A 148 -3.05 14.90 21.46
CA ASP A 148 -2.29 15.80 22.34
C ASP A 148 -3.20 16.56 23.32
N ARG A 149 -4.32 15.96 23.73
CA ARG A 149 -5.13 16.51 24.82
C ARG A 149 -4.63 15.90 26.12
N ASP A 150 -3.72 16.63 26.76
CA ASP A 150 -3.78 16.72 28.21
C ASP A 150 -5.16 17.33 28.54
N GLU A 151 -6.04 16.55 29.17
CA GLU A 151 -7.15 17.11 29.96
C GLU A 151 -6.61 17.65 31.28
#